data_AF-A0A420RG75-F1
#
_entry.id   AF-A0A420RG75-F1
#
_cell.length_a   1.000
_cell.length_b   1.000
_cell.length_c   1.000
_cell.angle_alpha   90.00
_cell.angle_beta   90.00
_cell.angle_gamma   90.00
#
_symmetry.space_group_name_H-M   'P 1'
#
loop_
_entity.id
_entity.type
_entity.pdbx_description
1 polymer ?
#
loop_
_entity_poly.entity_id
_entity_poly.type
_entity_poly.pdbx_seq_one_letter_code
_entity_poly.pdbx_strand_id
1 'polypeptide(L)'
;MFETLNDTIYSFNPQDGVTWSIAFEPLVAAMLEGSKHTNVLGLKTAHDGYTLWPKSAVNSNVEAKAKEVLSVWEEDARAKGLLQKFQYLNYATPYQKPFESYGADELEFLRSVSKRYDPAQILQKRVGGFKL
;
A
#
# COMPACT_ATOMS: atom_id res chain seq x y z
N MET A 1 5.07 7.83 14.67
CA MET A 1 5.76 6.88 13.75
C MET A 1 7.05 6.34 14.34
N PHE A 2 8.11 7.14 14.56
CA PHE A 2 9.39 6.62 15.09
C PHE A 2 9.28 6.04 16.50
N GLU A 3 8.55 6.70 17.42
CA GLU A 3 8.25 6.16 18.75
C GLU A 3 7.41 4.89 18.67
N THR A 4 6.33 4.93 17.87
CA THR A 4 5.48 3.77 17.61
C THR A 4 6.27 2.57 17.10
N LEU A 5 7.26 2.77 16.22
CA LEU A 5 8.12 1.72 15.70
C LEU A 5 8.94 1.05 16.79
N ASN A 6 9.52 1.87 17.66
CA ASN A 6 10.33 1.41 18.76
C ASN A 6 9.53 0.58 19.77
N ASP A 7 8.28 0.99 20.01
CA ASP A 7 7.41 0.32 20.99
C ASP A 7 6.73 -0.94 20.42
N THR A 8 6.59 -1.08 19.09
CA THR A 8 5.80 -2.15 18.45
C THR A 8 6.61 -3.16 17.65
N ILE A 9 7.41 -2.70 16.68
CA ILE A 9 8.06 -3.55 15.69
C ILE A 9 9.38 -4.11 16.23
N TYR A 10 10.19 -3.28 16.89
CA TYR A 10 11.46 -3.73 17.45
C TYR A 10 11.29 -4.60 18.71
N SER A 11 10.12 -4.56 19.35
CA SER A 11 9.76 -5.46 20.47
C SER A 11 9.27 -6.85 19.99
N PHE A 12 8.98 -7.01 18.70
CA PHE A 12 8.54 -8.28 18.11
C PHE A 12 9.73 -9.09 17.56
N ASN A 13 10.02 -10.24 18.20
CA ASN A 13 11.09 -11.14 17.81
C ASN A 13 10.60 -12.62 17.82
N PRO A 14 10.12 -13.17 16.69
CA PRO A 14 9.71 -14.56 16.61
C PRO A 14 10.92 -15.50 16.69
N GLN A 15 10.70 -16.80 16.96
CA GLN A 15 11.78 -17.80 16.86
C GLN A 15 12.42 -17.72 15.47
N ASP A 16 13.75 -17.76 15.43
CA ASP A 16 14.62 -17.56 14.24
C ASP A 16 14.77 -16.10 13.74
N GLY A 17 14.14 -15.14 14.40
CA GLY A 17 14.40 -13.71 14.20
C GLY A 17 13.72 -13.09 12.99
N VAL A 18 13.52 -11.78 13.07
CA VAL A 18 13.05 -10.92 11.97
C VAL A 18 13.93 -9.68 11.91
N THR A 19 14.27 -9.22 10.70
CA THR A 19 14.97 -7.95 10.51
C THR A 19 14.02 -6.96 9.88
N TRP A 20 13.71 -5.90 10.62
CA TRP A 20 12.87 -4.80 10.15
C TRP A 20 13.76 -3.69 9.60
N SER A 21 13.58 -3.35 8.32
CA SER A 21 14.22 -2.21 7.67
C SER A 21 13.15 -1.24 7.22
N ILE A 22 13.33 0.05 7.50
CA ILE A 22 12.35 1.07 7.13
C ILE A 22 13.10 2.10 6.33
N ALA A 23 12.81 2.13 5.04
CA ALA A 23 13.23 3.19 4.16
C ALA A 23 12.16 4.29 4.17
N PHE A 24 12.59 5.53 3.91
CA PHE A 24 11.67 6.62 3.60
C PHE A 24 11.92 7.01 2.16
N GLU A 25 10.95 6.74 1.29
CA GLU A 25 11.01 7.08 -0.13
C GLU A 25 10.05 8.26 -0.40
N PRO A 26 10.48 9.52 -0.18
CA PRO A 26 9.60 10.66 -0.35
C PRO A 26 9.32 10.92 -1.84
N LEU A 27 8.05 10.81 -2.25
CA LEU A 27 7.60 11.42 -3.51
C LEU A 27 7.50 12.94 -3.33
N VAL A 28 8.52 13.68 -3.76
CA VAL A 28 8.55 15.14 -3.67
C VAL A 28 7.52 15.79 -4.60
N ALA A 29 6.95 16.93 -4.20
CA ALA A 29 5.90 17.62 -4.95
C ALA A 29 6.25 17.89 -6.44
N ALA A 30 7.52 18.12 -6.74
CA ALA A 30 8.01 18.30 -8.11
C ALA A 30 7.81 17.06 -9.01
N MET A 31 7.75 15.84 -8.44
CA MET A 31 7.44 14.62 -9.19
C MET A 31 5.94 14.51 -9.54
N LEU A 32 5.09 15.36 -8.96
CA LEU A 32 3.64 15.28 -9.05
C LEU A 32 3.04 16.37 -9.94
N GLU A 33 3.72 17.51 -10.12
CA GLU A 33 3.23 18.64 -10.94
C GLU A 33 3.06 18.29 -12.44
N GLY A 34 3.76 17.28 -12.96
CA GLY A 34 3.63 16.81 -14.35
C GLY A 34 2.46 15.85 -14.63
N SER A 35 1.68 15.46 -13.61
CA SER A 35 0.73 14.34 -13.69
C SER A 35 -0.69 14.68 -14.16
N LYS A 36 -1.03 15.97 -14.30
CA LYS A 36 -2.43 16.44 -14.46
C LYS A 36 -3.17 15.88 -15.67
N HIS A 37 -2.50 15.32 -16.67
CA HIS A 37 -3.13 14.83 -17.91
C HIS A 37 -2.72 13.41 -18.34
N THR A 38 -1.93 12.68 -17.55
CA THR A 38 -1.30 11.41 -17.98
C THR A 38 -1.29 10.30 -16.93
N ASN A 39 -1.84 10.51 -15.74
CA ASN A 39 -1.67 9.59 -14.62
C ASN A 39 -2.97 9.35 -13.83
N VAL A 40 -3.38 8.08 -13.72
CA VAL A 40 -4.57 7.62 -12.96
C VAL A 40 -4.35 7.58 -11.44
N LEU A 41 -3.16 7.89 -10.94
CA LEU A 41 -2.79 7.73 -9.52
C LEU A 41 -3.27 8.89 -8.63
N GLY A 42 -3.71 10.04 -9.18
CA GLY A 42 -4.32 11.13 -8.41
C GLY A 42 -3.46 11.73 -7.28
N LEU A 43 -2.14 11.53 -7.34
CA LEU A 43 -1.22 11.71 -6.20
C LEU A 43 -0.88 13.17 -5.88
N LYS A 44 -0.81 13.49 -4.57
CA LYS A 44 -0.23 14.74 -4.01
C LYS A 44 0.95 14.52 -3.04
N THR A 45 1.15 13.32 -2.48
CA THR A 45 2.34 12.82 -1.72
C THR A 45 2.25 11.28 -1.51
N ALA A 46 3.36 10.54 -1.38
CA ALA A 46 3.38 9.14 -0.89
C ALA A 46 4.69 8.75 -0.17
N HIS A 47 4.65 7.65 0.61
CA HIS A 47 5.75 7.09 1.42
C HIS A 47 5.66 5.54 1.50
N ASP A 48 6.80 4.84 1.45
CA ASP A 48 6.86 3.36 1.33
C ASP A 48 7.91 2.69 2.25
N GLY A 49 7.78 1.37 2.51
CA GLY A 49 8.72 0.54 3.28
C GLY A 49 8.55 -0.98 3.02
N TYR A 50 9.52 -1.83 3.40
CA TYR A 50 9.50 -3.29 3.17
C TYR A 50 10.00 -4.11 4.37
N THR A 51 9.64 -5.40 4.46
CA THR A 51 10.05 -6.31 5.56
C THR A 51 10.56 -7.65 5.01
N LEU A 52 11.60 -8.23 5.62
CA LEU A 52 12.22 -9.49 5.19
C LEU A 52 12.43 -10.45 6.38
N TRP A 53 12.18 -11.75 6.18
CA TRP A 53 12.44 -12.78 7.19
C TRP A 53 12.75 -14.16 6.56
N PRO A 54 13.55 -15.01 7.25
CA PRO A 54 14.19 -16.16 6.60
C PRO A 54 13.31 -17.42 6.47
N LYS A 55 12.23 -17.55 7.26
CA LYS A 55 11.40 -18.77 7.30
C LYS A 55 9.93 -18.47 7.07
N SER A 56 9.29 -19.23 6.18
CA SER A 56 7.85 -19.07 5.90
C SER A 56 6.93 -19.43 7.07
N ALA A 57 7.43 -20.20 8.05
CA ALA A 57 6.69 -20.63 9.23
C ALA A 57 6.18 -19.47 10.10
N VAL A 58 6.80 -18.28 10.01
CA VAL A 58 6.41 -17.10 10.78
C VAL A 58 5.60 -16.09 9.96
N ASN A 59 5.27 -16.38 8.69
CA ASN A 59 4.56 -15.45 7.79
C ASN A 59 3.33 -14.84 8.45
N SER A 60 2.41 -15.67 8.94
CA SER A 60 1.14 -15.19 9.52
C SER A 60 1.36 -14.26 10.70
N ASN A 61 2.38 -14.52 11.52
CA ASN A 61 2.69 -13.69 12.69
C ASN A 61 3.31 -12.36 12.27
N VAL A 62 4.22 -12.38 11.29
CA VAL A 62 4.85 -11.17 10.74
C VAL A 62 3.82 -10.31 10.01
N GLU A 63 2.96 -10.89 9.19
CA GLU A 63 1.88 -10.19 8.49
C GLU A 63 0.87 -9.57 9.46
N ALA A 64 0.48 -10.32 10.50
CA ALA A 64 -0.42 -9.80 11.54
C ALA A 64 0.20 -8.62 12.29
N LYS A 65 1.48 -8.71 12.67
CA LYS A 65 2.19 -7.63 13.34
C LYS A 65 2.35 -6.40 12.43
N ALA A 66 2.72 -6.60 11.16
CA ALA A 66 2.84 -5.50 10.21
C ALA A 66 1.50 -4.78 10.00
N LYS A 67 0.39 -5.53 9.91
CA LYS A 67 -0.97 -4.97 9.79
C LYS A 67 -1.40 -4.21 11.04
N GLU A 68 -1.10 -4.71 12.22
CA GLU A 68 -1.36 -4.04 13.50
C GLU A 68 -0.65 -2.67 13.53
N VAL A 69 0.64 -2.65 13.21
CA VAL A 69 1.46 -1.44 13.24
C VAL A 69 0.99 -0.42 12.20
N LEU A 70 0.66 -0.87 10.99
CA LEU A 70 0.12 0.00 9.95
C LEU A 70 -1.21 0.62 10.38
N SER A 71 -2.09 -0.16 11.03
CA SER A 71 -3.36 0.35 11.57
C SER A 71 -3.13 1.48 12.58
N VAL A 72 -2.16 1.32 13.50
CA VAL A 72 -1.81 2.35 14.48
C VAL A 72 -1.31 3.63 13.80
N TRP A 73 -0.49 3.51 12.75
CA TRP A 73 -0.03 4.69 11.99
C TRP A 73 -1.16 5.35 11.20
N GLU A 74 -2.05 4.56 10.59
CA GLU A 74 -3.21 5.09 9.87
C GLU A 74 -4.13 5.85 10.82
N GLU A 75 -4.35 5.35 12.05
CA GLU A 75 -5.13 6.02 13.09
C GLU A 75 -4.48 7.33 13.56
N ASP A 76 -3.17 7.32 13.84
CA ASP A 76 -2.42 8.53 14.22
C ASP A 76 -2.44 9.59 13.11
N ALA A 77 -2.20 9.18 11.86
CA ALA A 77 -2.26 10.07 10.71
C ALA A 77 -3.69 10.63 10.50
N ARG A 78 -4.73 9.81 10.75
CA ARG A 78 -6.13 10.24 10.65
C ARG A 78 -6.47 11.27 11.72
N ALA A 79 -6.06 11.03 12.97
CA ALA A 79 -6.27 11.96 14.08
C ALA A 79 -5.60 13.33 13.82
N LYS A 80 -4.47 13.34 13.10
CA LYS A 80 -3.75 14.56 12.69
C LYS A 80 -4.26 15.19 11.39
N GLY A 81 -5.23 14.58 10.70
CA GLY A 81 -5.72 15.05 9.40
C GLY A 81 -4.70 14.90 8.26
N LEU A 82 -3.69 14.05 8.43
CA LEU A 82 -2.60 13.84 7.47
C LEU A 82 -2.75 12.55 6.66
N LEU A 83 -3.68 11.67 7.02
CA LEU A 83 -3.88 10.39 6.34
C LEU A 83 -4.28 10.60 4.88
N GLN A 84 -3.41 10.15 3.97
CA GLN A 84 -3.73 10.05 2.54
C GLN A 84 -4.57 8.81 2.29
N LYS A 85 -5.61 8.94 1.46
CA LYS A 85 -6.44 7.79 1.06
C LYS A 85 -5.72 6.86 0.10
N PHE A 86 -4.77 7.40 -0.67
CA PHE A 86 -4.05 6.70 -1.73
C PHE A 86 -3.25 5.50 -1.18
N GLN A 87 -3.36 4.36 -1.86
CA GLN A 87 -2.63 3.14 -1.59
C GLN A 87 -1.88 2.74 -2.86
N TYR A 88 -0.56 2.60 -2.75
CA TYR A 88 0.27 2.27 -3.91
C TYR A 88 0.16 0.80 -4.28
N LEU A 89 -0.39 0.50 -5.46
CA LEU A 89 -0.66 -0.87 -5.93
C LEU A 89 0.54 -1.82 -5.81
N ASN A 90 1.76 -1.34 -6.09
CA ASN A 90 2.96 -2.18 -6.10
C ASN A 90 3.37 -2.67 -4.70
N TYR A 91 2.95 -1.97 -3.65
CA TYR A 91 3.23 -2.34 -2.26
C TYR A 91 1.95 -2.64 -1.47
N ALA A 92 0.81 -2.68 -2.14
CA ALA A 92 -0.45 -3.00 -1.51
C ALA A 92 -0.46 -4.47 -1.06
N THR A 93 -0.92 -4.67 0.17
CA THR A 93 -1.16 -5.99 0.75
C THR A 93 -2.51 -6.55 0.30
N PRO A 94 -2.75 -7.88 0.34
CA PRO A 94 -3.99 -8.47 -0.16
C PRO A 94 -5.30 -7.96 0.47
N TYR A 95 -5.24 -7.36 1.67
CA TYR A 95 -6.41 -6.78 2.32
C TYR A 95 -6.69 -5.32 1.94
N GLN A 96 -5.75 -4.66 1.25
CA GLN A 96 -5.90 -3.29 0.77
C GLN A 96 -6.66 -3.25 -0.55
N LYS A 97 -7.11 -2.04 -0.89
CA LYS A 97 -8.00 -1.75 -2.01
C LYS A 97 -7.42 -0.60 -2.84
N PRO A 98 -6.30 -0.85 -3.55
CA PRO A 98 -5.52 0.20 -4.20
C PRO A 98 -6.29 0.93 -5.30
N PHE A 99 -7.12 0.24 -6.09
CA PHE A 99 -7.89 0.92 -7.14
C PHE A 99 -8.97 1.84 -6.57
N GLU A 100 -9.63 1.44 -5.49
CA GLU A 100 -10.60 2.28 -4.78
C GLU A 100 -9.95 3.50 -4.11
N SER A 101 -8.64 3.42 -3.85
CA SER A 101 -7.87 4.52 -3.26
C SER A 101 -7.60 5.68 -4.22
N TYR A 102 -7.73 5.46 -5.53
CA TYR A 102 -7.37 6.45 -6.56
C TYR A 102 -8.44 7.54 -6.74
N GLY A 103 -9.68 7.26 -6.37
CA GLY A 103 -10.82 8.14 -6.59
C GLY A 103 -11.94 7.43 -7.34
N ALA A 104 -13.17 7.92 -7.17
CA ALA A 104 -14.34 7.30 -7.80
C ALA A 104 -14.28 7.44 -9.34
N ASP A 105 -13.88 8.62 -9.82
CA ASP A 105 -13.79 8.94 -11.25
C ASP A 105 -12.68 8.11 -11.91
N GLU A 106 -11.51 8.01 -11.27
CA GLU A 106 -10.39 7.19 -11.73
C GLU A 106 -10.74 5.70 -11.75
N LEU A 107 -11.43 5.21 -10.73
CA LEU A 107 -11.88 3.82 -10.67
C LEU A 107 -12.90 3.51 -11.77
N GLU A 108 -13.85 4.41 -12.03
CA GLU A 108 -14.81 4.26 -13.12
C GLU A 108 -14.12 4.29 -14.48
N PHE A 109 -13.16 5.20 -14.67
CA PHE A 109 -12.35 5.25 -15.87
C PHE A 109 -11.62 3.92 -16.11
N LEU A 110 -10.93 3.38 -15.10
CA LEU A 110 -10.24 2.09 -15.20
C LEU A 110 -11.19 0.94 -15.57
N ARG A 111 -12.39 0.91 -14.97
CA ARG A 111 -13.44 -0.05 -15.32
C ARG A 111 -13.91 0.10 -16.77
N SER A 112 -14.06 1.32 -17.26
CA SER A 112 -14.44 1.58 -18.65
C SER A 112 -13.38 1.08 -19.65
N VAL A 113 -12.10 1.31 -19.33
CA VAL A 113 -10.95 0.85 -20.14
C VAL A 113 -10.89 -0.68 -20.13
N SER A 114 -11.05 -1.32 -18.96
CA SER A 114 -11.12 -2.77 -18.82
C SER A 114 -12.20 -3.38 -19.71
N LYS A 115 -13.42 -2.81 -19.71
CA LYS A 115 -14.52 -3.29 -20.57
C LYS A 115 -14.22 -3.13 -22.07
N ARG A 116 -13.55 -2.05 -22.45
CA ARG A 116 -13.25 -1.74 -23.86
C ARG A 116 -12.14 -2.63 -24.43
N TYR A 117 -11.09 -2.89 -23.66
CA TYR A 117 -9.88 -3.55 -24.16
C TYR A 117 -9.69 -4.98 -23.66
N ASP A 118 -10.37 -5.38 -22.58
CA ASP A 118 -10.43 -6.77 -22.09
C ASP A 118 -11.90 -7.19 -21.89
N PRO A 119 -12.72 -7.22 -22.96
CA PRO A 119 -14.14 -7.58 -22.84
C PRO A 119 -14.35 -9.01 -22.32
N ALA A 120 -13.38 -9.91 -22.54
CA ALA A 120 -13.38 -11.27 -22.01
C ALA A 120 -12.97 -11.36 -20.52
N GLN A 121 -12.49 -10.25 -19.95
CA GLN A 121 -12.06 -10.12 -18.56
C GLN A 121 -10.94 -11.11 -18.21
N ILE A 122 -10.02 -11.35 -19.15
CA ILE A 122 -8.87 -12.25 -18.99
C ILE A 122 -7.97 -11.76 -17.85
N LEU A 123 -7.67 -10.47 -17.79
CA LEU A 123 -6.83 -9.89 -16.73
C LEU A 123 -7.52 -9.96 -15.37
N GLN A 124 -8.86 -9.90 -15.36
CA GLN A 124 -9.62 -10.00 -14.12
C GLN A 124 -9.76 -11.45 -13.62
N LYS A 125 -9.80 -12.44 -14.53
CA LYS A 125 -10.13 -13.84 -14.19
C LYS A 125 -8.96 -14.82 -14.25
N ARG A 126 -7.95 -14.54 -15.06
CA ARG A 126 -6.90 -15.51 -15.43
C ARG A 126 -5.49 -15.10 -14.99
N VAL A 127 -5.32 -13.87 -14.54
CA VAL A 127 -4.02 -13.35 -14.07
C VAL A 127 -4.09 -13.12 -12.56
N GLY A 128 -2.97 -13.20 -11.85
CA GLY A 128 -2.86 -12.83 -10.43
C GLY A 128 -3.01 -11.31 -10.19
N GLY A 129 -2.81 -10.88 -8.94
CA GLY A 129 -2.85 -9.47 -8.55
C GLY A 129 -4.26 -8.90 -8.32
N PHE A 130 -4.32 -7.60 -7.99
CA PHE A 130 -5.55 -6.88 -7.67
C PHE A 130 -6.51 -6.77 -8.86
N LYS A 131 -7.80 -6.62 -8.57
CA LYS A 131 -8.92 -6.63 -9.54
C LYS A 131 -9.74 -5.35 -9.47
N LEU A 132 -10.33 -4.94 -10.60
CA LEU A 132 -11.19 -3.76 -10.75
C LEU A 132 -12.66 -4.03 -10.41
#